data_AF-A0A7Y5HDZ0-F1
#
_entry.id   AF-A0A7Y5HDZ0-F1
#
_cell.length_a   1.000
_cell.length_b   1.000
_cell.length_c   1.000
_cell.angle_alpha   90.00
_cell.angle_beta   90.00
_cell.angle_gamma   90.00
#
_symmetry.space_group_name_H-M   'P 1'
#
loop_
_entity.id
_entity.type
_entity.pdbx_description
1 polymer ?
#
loop_
_entity_poly.entity_id
_entity_poly.type
_entity_poly.pdbx_seq_one_letter_code
_entity_poly.pdbx_strand_id
1 'polypeptide(L)'
;MARILLKGVTGIVKDETFPIQGGQDVLLGRSRSCEISLKSCRAYSAMEPEERDRDEGLLTVSRKHLRIRFLKDDGVELEDLSSNGTFLDGKRVEKIVISDLPKKTYELRLGRRETFTMEFSAT
;
A
#
# COMPACT_ATOMS: atom_id res chain seq x y z
N MET A 1 9.34 1.11 19.08
CA MET A 1 7.86 1.10 18.86
C MET A 1 7.55 0.23 17.64
N ALA A 2 6.46 -0.53 17.65
CA ALA A 2 6.08 -1.38 16.53
C ALA A 2 5.72 -0.53 15.30
N ARG A 3 6.22 -0.91 14.12
CA ARG A 3 5.86 -0.29 12.84
C ARG A 3 5.82 -1.32 11.71
N ILE A 4 5.07 -1.00 10.66
CA ILE A 4 5.08 -1.69 9.38
C ILE A 4 5.95 -0.88 8.43
N LEU A 5 6.74 -1.55 7.61
CA LEU A 5 7.43 -0.96 6.47
C LEU A 5 6.79 -1.50 5.20
N LEU A 6 6.13 -0.62 4.44
CA LEU A 6 5.72 -0.91 3.06
C LEU A 6 6.84 -0.49 2.12
N LYS A 7 7.51 -1.44 1.47
CA LYS A 7 8.55 -1.14 0.47
C LYS A 7 8.01 -1.44 -0.91
N GLY A 8 8.01 -0.45 -1.80
CA GLY A 8 7.50 -0.67 -3.15
C GLY A 8 8.47 -1.46 -4.01
N VAL A 9 7.94 -2.44 -4.74
CA VAL A 9 8.69 -3.42 -5.54
C VAL A 9 8.46 -3.18 -7.03
N THR A 10 7.26 -2.78 -7.43
CA THR A 10 6.87 -2.66 -8.84
C THR A 10 5.93 -1.49 -9.05
N GLY A 11 6.03 -0.87 -10.23
CA GLY A 11 5.23 0.29 -10.61
C GLY A 11 5.84 1.59 -10.14
N ILE A 12 5.00 2.59 -9.89
CA ILE A 12 5.37 3.93 -9.43
C ILE A 12 5.92 3.91 -8.01
N VAL A 13 5.55 2.91 -7.22
CA VAL A 13 6.04 2.78 -5.84
C VAL A 13 7.43 2.13 -5.75
N LYS A 14 7.97 1.62 -6.86
CA LYS A 14 9.27 0.94 -6.87
C LYS A 14 10.34 1.80 -6.19
N ASP A 15 11.10 1.17 -5.29
CA ASP A 15 12.20 1.77 -4.52
C ASP A 15 11.76 2.85 -3.49
N GLU A 16 10.45 3.03 -3.27
CA GLU A 16 9.92 3.86 -2.18
C GLU A 16 9.72 3.03 -0.89
N THR A 17 9.79 3.68 0.26
CA THR A 17 9.51 3.05 1.56
C THR A 17 8.59 3.92 2.40
N PHE A 18 7.50 3.33 2.89
CA PHE A 18 6.48 4.01 3.68
C PHE A 18 6.38 3.36 5.07
N PRO A 19 6.93 4.00 6.11
CA PRO A 19 6.77 3.53 7.47
C PRO A 19 5.37 3.88 8.01
N ILE A 20 4.69 2.90 8.60
CA ILE A 20 3.43 3.08 9.32
C ILE A 20 3.67 2.73 10.78
N GLN A 21 3.56 3.71 11.66
CA GLN A 21 3.72 3.58 13.10
C GLN A 21 2.52 2.86 13.73
N GLY A 22 2.77 2.13 14.81
CA GLY A 22 1.73 1.51 15.63
C GLY A 22 0.66 2.51 16.06
N GLY A 23 -0.60 2.09 15.96
CA GLY A 23 -1.78 2.92 16.27
C GLY A 23 -2.24 3.85 15.15
N GLN A 24 -1.52 3.94 14.02
CA GLN A 24 -1.98 4.72 12.87
C GLN A 24 -3.10 4.01 12.10
N ASP A 25 -3.97 4.83 11.53
CA ASP A 25 -4.96 4.47 10.54
C ASP A 25 -4.59 5.18 9.24
N VAL A 26 -4.15 4.42 8.25
CA VAL A 26 -3.53 4.93 7.02
C VAL A 26 -4.40 4.60 5.84
N LEU A 27 -4.78 5.64 5.09
CA LEU A 27 -5.38 5.49 3.79
C LEU A 27 -4.28 5.54 2.72
N LEU A 28 -4.33 4.58 1.81
CA LEU A 28 -3.40 4.45 0.71
C LEU A 28 -4.14 4.50 -0.63
N GLY A 29 -3.67 5.31 -1.58
CA GLY A 29 -4.25 5.37 -2.92
C GLY A 29 -3.65 6.46 -3.80
N ARG A 30 -4.28 6.73 -4.96
CA ARG A 30 -3.81 7.78 -5.89
C ARG A 30 -4.21 9.21 -5.52
N SER A 31 -5.02 9.42 -4.48
CA SER A 31 -5.39 10.77 -4.05
C SER A 31 -4.26 11.39 -3.24
N ARG A 32 -3.98 12.68 -3.47
CA ARG A 32 -3.06 13.46 -2.61
C ARG A 32 -3.59 13.67 -1.20
N SER A 33 -4.87 13.38 -0.97
CA SER A 33 -5.50 13.42 0.35
C SER A 33 -5.25 12.16 1.18
N CYS A 34 -4.58 11.14 0.63
CA CYS A 34 -4.23 9.92 1.36
C CYS A 34 -2.93 10.13 2.14
N GLU A 35 -2.81 9.53 3.32
CA GLU A 35 -1.57 9.54 4.10
C GLU A 35 -0.43 8.90 3.31
N ILE A 36 -0.73 7.84 2.55
CA ILE A 36 0.18 7.30 1.53
C ILE A 36 -0.43 7.55 0.15
N SER A 37 0.11 8.55 -0.53
CA SER A 37 -0.31 8.97 -1.87
C SER A 37 0.68 8.47 -2.93
N LEU A 38 0.22 7.64 -3.86
CA LEU A 38 1.03 7.19 -5.01
C LEU A 38 1.44 8.35 -5.93
N LYS A 39 0.67 9.46 -5.91
CA LYS A 39 1.01 10.68 -6.65
C LYS A 39 2.12 11.52 -5.99
N SER A 40 2.54 11.13 -4.79
CA SER A 40 3.64 11.77 -4.07
C SER A 40 4.96 11.03 -4.25
N CYS A 41 4.94 9.85 -4.89
CA CYS A 41 6.15 9.09 -5.19
C CYS A 41 7.05 9.84 -6.18
N ARG A 42 8.36 9.59 -6.07
CA ARG A 42 9.39 10.17 -6.93
C ARG A 42 9.14 9.85 -8.40
N ALA A 43 8.81 8.60 -8.71
CA ALA A 43 8.54 8.17 -10.08
C ALA A 43 7.38 8.95 -10.72
N TYR A 44 6.28 9.14 -9.99
CA TYR A 44 5.15 9.94 -10.49
C TYR A 44 5.55 11.40 -10.77
N SER A 45 6.34 11.98 -9.88
CA SER A 45 6.78 13.38 -9.99
C SER A 45 7.75 13.60 -11.15
N ALA A 46 8.55 12.59 -11.50
CA ALA A 46 9.51 12.64 -12.59
C ALA A 46 8.89 12.39 -13.99
N MET A 47 7.68 11.83 -14.06
CA MET A 47 6.96 11.60 -15.32
C MET A 47 6.42 12.90 -15.91
N GLU A 48 6.37 12.98 -17.24
CA GLU A 48 5.65 14.04 -17.93
C GLU A 48 4.13 13.88 -17.77
N PRO A 49 3.34 14.98 -17.81
CA PRO A 49 1.89 14.93 -17.64
C PRO A 49 1.19 13.90 -18.53
N GLU A 50 1.57 13.80 -19.80
CA GLU A 50 0.97 12.88 -20.77
C GLU A 50 1.30 11.40 -20.47
N GLU A 51 2.43 11.14 -19.83
CA GLU A 51 2.80 9.79 -19.37
C GLU A 51 1.98 9.39 -18.14
N ARG A 52 1.78 10.32 -17.20
CA ARG A 52 0.97 10.09 -16.00
C ARG A 52 -0.47 9.71 -16.33
N ASP A 53 -1.05 10.36 -17.34
CA ASP A 53 -2.43 10.14 -17.75
C ASP A 53 -2.63 8.83 -18.52
N ARG A 54 -1.54 8.24 -19.02
CA ARG A 54 -1.54 6.95 -19.75
C ARG A 54 -1.04 5.78 -18.92
N ASP A 55 -0.61 6.00 -17.68
CA ASP A 55 -0.17 4.91 -16.82
C ASP A 55 -1.37 4.05 -16.36
N GLU A 56 -1.68 3.01 -17.14
CA GLU A 56 -2.78 2.09 -16.86
C GLU A 56 -2.63 1.39 -15.50
N GLY A 57 -1.40 1.12 -15.06
CA GLY A 57 -1.13 0.50 -13.76
C GLY A 57 -1.63 1.39 -12.63
N LEU A 58 -1.24 2.66 -12.64
CA LEU A 58 -1.68 3.67 -11.68
C LEU A 58 -3.19 3.93 -11.78
N LEU A 59 -3.74 3.97 -12.99
CA LEU A 59 -5.17 4.20 -13.21
C LEU A 59 -6.04 3.08 -12.61
N THR A 60 -5.50 1.86 -12.49
CA THR A 60 -6.20 0.78 -11.78
C THR A 60 -6.22 0.97 -10.26
N VAL A 61 -5.39 1.85 -9.71
CA VAL A 61 -5.41 2.17 -8.28
C VAL A 61 -6.48 3.23 -8.00
N SER A 62 -7.54 2.87 -7.25
CA SER A 62 -8.52 3.82 -6.73
C SER A 62 -7.94 5.01 -5.96
N ARG A 63 -8.66 6.13 -5.95
CA ARG A 63 -8.27 7.36 -5.22
C ARG A 63 -8.00 7.10 -3.75
N LYS A 64 -8.89 6.31 -3.15
CA LYS A 64 -8.80 5.72 -1.82
C LYS A 64 -8.88 4.22 -2.06
N HIS A 65 -7.76 3.51 -1.95
CA HIS A 65 -7.66 2.12 -2.44
C HIS A 65 -7.69 1.12 -1.30
N LEU A 66 -6.88 1.35 -0.29
CA LEU A 66 -6.67 0.43 0.82
C LEU A 66 -6.61 1.24 2.11
N ARG A 67 -7.27 0.74 3.15
CA ARG A 67 -7.10 1.23 4.51
C ARG A 67 -6.31 0.21 5.32
N ILE A 68 -5.29 0.69 6.04
CA ILE A 68 -4.41 -0.12 6.88
C ILE A 68 -4.54 0.39 8.30
N ARG A 69 -4.93 -0.50 9.23
CA ARG A 69 -5.12 -0.15 10.64
C ARG A 69 -4.31 -1.06 11.53
N PHE A 70 -3.58 -0.47 12.48
CA PHE A 70 -3.08 -1.22 13.62
C PHE A 70 -4.23 -1.51 14.59
N LEU A 71 -4.36 -2.77 14.99
CA LEU A 71 -5.24 -3.22 16.04
C LEU A 71 -4.51 -3.21 17.40
N LYS A 72 -5.28 -3.30 18.49
CA LYS A 72 -4.74 -3.27 19.86
C LYS A 72 -3.86 -4.50 20.19
N ASP A 73 -4.10 -5.63 19.52
CA ASP A 73 -3.44 -6.91 19.80
C ASP A 73 -2.27 -7.19 18.84
N ASP A 74 -1.55 -6.15 18.42
CA ASP A 74 -0.46 -6.19 17.42
C ASP A 74 -0.86 -6.74 16.03
N GLY A 75 -2.16 -6.94 15.79
CA GLY A 75 -2.72 -7.27 14.49
C GLY A 75 -2.75 -6.07 13.55
N VAL A 76 -2.63 -6.35 12.25
CA VAL A 76 -2.79 -5.36 11.19
C VAL A 76 -4.01 -5.70 10.38
N GLU A 77 -4.98 -4.80 10.32
CA GLU A 77 -6.15 -4.97 9.47
C GLU A 77 -5.94 -4.26 8.13
N LEU A 78 -6.24 -4.98 7.05
CA LEU A 78 -6.33 -4.46 5.70
C LEU A 78 -7.79 -4.46 5.25
N GLU A 79 -8.26 -3.35 4.73
CA GLU A 79 -9.62 -3.18 4.18
C GLU A 79 -9.54 -2.60 2.76
N ASP A 80 -9.94 -3.40 1.78
CA ASP A 80 -10.03 -3.00 0.37
C ASP A 80 -11.19 -2.05 0.16
N LEU A 81 -10.90 -0.89 -0.41
CA LEU A 81 -11.88 0.15 -0.77
C LEU A 81 -11.89 0.38 -2.29
N SER A 82 -11.23 -0.50 -3.04
CA SER A 82 -10.91 -0.30 -4.44
C SER A 82 -11.92 -0.92 -5.40
N SER A 83 -11.87 -0.46 -6.65
CA SER A 83 -12.68 -1.05 -7.74
C SER A 83 -11.98 -2.24 -8.39
N ASN A 84 -10.64 -2.30 -8.35
CA ASN A 84 -9.84 -3.32 -9.04
C ASN A 84 -9.24 -4.37 -8.10
N GLY A 85 -9.52 -4.27 -6.80
CA GLY A 85 -9.09 -5.21 -5.79
C GLY A 85 -7.73 -4.89 -5.18
N THR A 86 -7.61 -5.28 -3.92
CA THR A 86 -6.35 -5.45 -3.20
C THR A 86 -6.01 -6.94 -3.11
N PHE A 87 -4.73 -7.29 -3.24
CA PHE A 87 -4.25 -8.67 -3.23
C PHE A 87 -3.13 -8.83 -2.20
N LEU A 88 -3.20 -9.88 -1.40
CA LEU A 88 -2.19 -10.28 -0.42
C LEU A 88 -1.65 -11.67 -0.81
N ASP A 89 -0.35 -11.78 -1.06
CA ASP A 89 0.31 -13.00 -1.57
C ASP A 89 -0.42 -13.60 -2.79
N GLY A 90 -0.79 -12.73 -3.73
CA GLY A 90 -1.53 -13.09 -4.95
C GLY A 90 -3.03 -13.37 -4.75
N LYS A 91 -3.53 -13.44 -3.52
CA LYS A 91 -4.96 -13.70 -3.23
C LYS A 91 -5.71 -12.39 -3.04
N ARG A 92 -6.84 -12.22 -3.73
CA ARG A 92 -7.71 -11.04 -3.55
C ARG A 92 -8.29 -11.03 -2.14
N VAL A 93 -8.27 -9.89 -1.48
CA VAL A 93 -8.82 -9.69 -0.13
C VAL A 93 -9.81 -8.54 -0.13
N GLU A 94 -10.89 -8.67 0.63
CA GLU A 94 -11.83 -7.58 0.90
C GLU A 94 -11.54 -6.96 2.26
N LYS A 95 -11.44 -7.80 3.29
CA LYS A 95 -11.04 -7.38 4.63
C LYS A 95 -10.33 -8.54 5.33
N ILE A 96 -9.15 -8.29 5.89
CA ILE A 96 -8.34 -9.33 6.55
C ILE A 96 -7.55 -8.76 7.72
N VAL A 97 -7.38 -9.56 8.77
CA VAL A 97 -6.47 -9.27 9.88
C VAL A 97 -5.24 -10.17 9.76
N ILE A 98 -4.07 -9.54 9.81
CA ILE A 98 -2.76 -10.20 9.77
C ILE A 98 -2.17 -10.11 11.17
N SER A 99 -2.03 -11.24 11.84
CA SER A 99 -1.52 -11.34 13.22
C SER A 99 -0.11 -11.94 13.31
N ASP A 100 0.48 -12.32 12.19
CA ASP A 100 1.78 -12.99 12.10
C ASP A 100 2.80 -12.19 11.28
N LEU A 101 2.56 -10.88 11.08
CA LEU A 101 3.47 -9.99 10.36
C LEU A 101 4.91 -9.95 10.92
N PRO A 102 5.15 -10.11 12.25
CA PRO A 102 6.51 -10.27 12.78
C PRO A 102 7.25 -11.53 12.30
N LYS A 103 6.54 -12.53 11.78
CA LYS A 103 7.10 -13.85 11.44
C LYS A 103 7.47 -13.98 9.96
N LYS A 104 6.88 -13.17 9.08
CA LYS A 104 7.12 -13.23 7.64
C LYS A 104 6.76 -11.94 6.92
N THR A 105 7.32 -11.80 5.73
CA THR A 105 6.98 -10.74 4.78
C THR A 105 5.76 -11.13 3.95
N TYR A 106 4.93 -10.15 3.63
CA TYR A 106 3.80 -10.31 2.72
C TYR A 106 4.01 -9.51 1.43
N GLU A 107 3.54 -10.04 0.31
CA GLU A 107 3.35 -9.26 -0.91
C GLU A 107 1.96 -8.60 -0.88
N LEU A 108 1.91 -7.28 -1.03
CA LEU A 108 0.68 -6.52 -1.13
C LEU A 108 0.62 -5.85 -2.50
N ARG A 109 -0.38 -6.18 -3.31
CA ARG A 109 -0.57 -5.60 -4.64
C ARG A 109 -1.90 -4.88 -4.75
N LEU A 110 -1.87 -3.70 -5.36
CA LEU A 110 -3.03 -2.83 -5.56
C LEU A 110 -3.38 -2.75 -7.04
N GLY A 111 -4.66 -2.94 -7.35
CA GLY A 111 -5.12 -2.98 -8.73
C GLY A 111 -4.36 -4.04 -9.52
N ARG A 112 -3.71 -3.63 -10.62
CA ARG A 112 -3.04 -4.58 -11.53
C ARG A 112 -1.53 -4.69 -11.35
N ARG A 113 -0.85 -3.67 -10.80
CA ARG A 113 0.63 -3.58 -10.91
C ARG A 113 1.36 -3.08 -9.67
N GLU A 114 0.78 -2.15 -8.92
CA GLU A 114 1.51 -1.46 -7.84
C GLU A 114 1.68 -2.43 -6.67
N THR A 115 2.91 -2.90 -6.46
CA THR A 115 3.24 -3.99 -5.52
C THR A 115 4.20 -3.50 -4.46
N PHE A 116 3.97 -3.93 -3.23
CA PHE A 116 4.77 -3.64 -2.04
C PHE A 116 5.15 -4.95 -1.35
N THR A 117 6.30 -5.00 -0.69
CA THR A 117 6.49 -5.89 0.45
C THR A 117 6.01 -5.20 1.71
N MET A 118 5.39 -5.97 2.59
CA MET A 118 4.96 -5.52 3.90
C MET A 118 5.73 -6.30 4.96
N GLU A 119 6.52 -5.57 5.75
CA GLU A 119 7.44 -6.13 6.75
C GLU A 119 7.18 -5.49 8.11
N PHE A 120 7.28 -6.29 9.18
CA PHE A 120 7.29 -5.76 10.53
C PHE A 120 8.68 -5.26 10.92
N SER A 121 8.75 -4.15 11.62
CA SER A 121 9.97 -3.65 12.24
C SER A 121 9.68 -3.25 13.68
N ALA A 122 10.23 -3.99 14.63
CA ALA A 122 10.39 -3.54 16.01
C ALA A 122 11.77 -2.91 16.12
N THR A 123 11.82 -1.59 16.28
CA THR A 123 13.00 -0.88 16.78
C THR A 123 12.81 -0.59 18.25
#